data_AF-N0E3G2-F1
#
_entry.id   AF-N0E3G2-F1
#
_cell.length_a   1.000
_cell.length_b   1.000
_cell.length_c   1.000
_cell.angle_alpha   90.00
_cell.angle_beta   90.00
_cell.angle_gamma   90.00
#
_symmetry.space_group_name_H-M   'P 1'
#
loop_
_entity.id
_entity.type
_entity.pdbx_description
1 polymer ?
#
loop_
_entity_poly.entity_id
_entity_poly.type
_entity_poly.pdbx_seq_one_letter_code
_entity_poly.pdbx_strand_id
1 'polypeptide(L)'
;MSRRAVLDACVLVPYNLASLLLTLGERELLELRWSDEILEETRRALTGKLDLDPERADRRLNAMRQAFPEAAVVGFEHLIEELECHPKDRHVLAAAIASDADVIVTFNLDDFPDSACRPYGVKAVHPEDYLLELLALDREPTVAAVRADAARRSNPVASPSELLASLATTVPTFANMANQLLEEDGPFSDFPAYVTADPDDSPLAALTQGANLTEPLQVAALWWLAVLDPRQHHEELTWLTHAPEAWGDFQWATDLLTDMSIASKVYYAVDRPTEIAVVRFVPEVVGTAQTFASFNIRGMLFLTLCRYPDGSWRAWGLGPRMVSARTVLS
;
A
#
# COMPACT_ATOMS: atom_id res chain seq x y z
N MET A 1 -16.27 5.79 14.04
CA MET A 1 -16.17 7.24 13.79
C MET A 1 -15.15 7.42 12.68
N SER A 2 -15.51 8.18 11.65
CA SER A 2 -14.62 8.51 10.53
C SER A 2 -13.43 9.33 11.05
N ARG A 3 -12.19 9.02 10.62
CA ARG A 3 -11.01 9.78 11.06
C ARG A 3 -10.89 11.04 10.23
N ARG A 4 -10.53 12.14 10.89
CA ARG A 4 -10.31 13.41 10.21
C ARG A 4 -8.90 13.46 9.66
N ALA A 5 -8.80 13.68 8.36
CA ALA A 5 -7.55 13.56 7.61
C ALA A 5 -7.27 14.83 6.82
N VAL A 6 -6.13 15.45 7.09
CA VAL A 6 -5.56 16.47 6.20
C VAL A 6 -4.87 15.77 5.04
N LEU A 7 -5.30 16.08 3.82
CA LEU A 7 -4.64 15.59 2.61
C LEU A 7 -3.58 16.59 2.18
N ASP A 8 -2.32 16.18 2.19
CA ASP A 8 -1.21 16.99 1.68
C ASP A 8 -1.29 17.13 0.14
N ALA A 9 -0.70 18.19 -0.40
CA ALA A 9 -0.67 18.45 -1.84
C ALA A 9 -0.06 17.28 -2.62
N CYS A 10 0.96 16.61 -2.06
CA CYS A 10 1.65 15.51 -2.72
C CYS A 10 0.74 14.29 -2.99
N VAL A 11 -0.32 14.06 -2.18
CA VAL A 11 -1.29 12.97 -2.40
C VAL A 11 -2.48 13.41 -3.26
N LEU A 12 -2.71 14.71 -3.37
CA LEU A 12 -3.71 15.30 -4.26
C LEU A 12 -3.22 15.42 -5.71
N VAL A 13 -1.92 15.40 -5.96
CA VAL A 13 -1.35 15.50 -7.31
C VAL A 13 -1.66 14.26 -8.17
N PRO A 14 -1.33 13.02 -7.75
CA PRO A 14 -1.62 11.83 -8.55
C PRO A 14 -3.13 11.63 -8.70
N TYR A 15 -3.62 11.78 -9.93
CA TYR A 15 -5.06 11.85 -10.20
C TYR A 15 -5.84 10.65 -9.64
N ASN A 16 -5.34 9.42 -9.85
CA ASN A 16 -6.06 8.22 -9.40
C ASN A 16 -6.10 8.09 -7.89
N LEU A 17 -5.00 8.39 -7.19
CA LEU A 17 -4.96 8.35 -5.73
C LEU A 17 -5.90 9.40 -5.14
N ALA A 18 -5.83 10.64 -5.63
CA ALA A 18 -6.70 11.71 -5.19
C ALA A 18 -8.18 11.40 -5.46
N SER A 19 -8.51 10.84 -6.63
CA SER A 19 -9.89 10.43 -6.96
C SER A 19 -10.40 9.40 -5.95
N LEU A 20 -9.60 8.38 -5.62
CA LEU A 20 -9.97 7.38 -4.63
C LEU A 20 -10.14 8.00 -3.23
N LEU A 21 -9.20 8.84 -2.76
CA LEU A 21 -9.30 9.51 -1.46
C LEU A 21 -10.56 10.39 -1.36
N LEU A 22 -10.89 11.14 -2.41
CA LEU A 22 -12.12 11.93 -2.48
C LEU A 22 -13.36 11.02 -2.46
N THR A 23 -13.32 9.87 -3.14
CA THR A 23 -14.42 8.90 -3.15
C THR A 23 -14.66 8.28 -1.78
N LEU A 24 -13.58 7.98 -1.06
CA LEU A 24 -13.65 7.48 0.30
C LEU A 24 -14.26 8.54 1.23
N GLY A 25 -13.94 9.83 1.02
CA GLY A 25 -14.53 10.94 1.76
C GLY A 25 -16.01 11.15 1.46
N GLU A 26 -16.42 11.07 0.18
CA GLU A 26 -17.83 11.10 -0.24
C GLU A 26 -18.66 9.98 0.40
N ARG A 27 -18.00 8.86 0.72
CA ARG A 27 -18.59 7.68 1.38
C ARG A 27 -18.41 7.69 2.90
N GLU A 28 -18.02 8.83 3.48
CA GLU A 28 -17.87 9.05 4.92
C GLU A 28 -16.81 8.16 5.61
N LEU A 29 -15.90 7.53 4.86
CA LEU A 29 -14.81 6.71 5.41
C LEU A 29 -13.63 7.53 5.95
N LEU A 30 -13.52 8.78 5.51
CA LEU A 30 -12.65 9.78 6.11
C LEU A 30 -13.31 11.16 6.05
N GLU A 31 -13.05 11.97 7.05
CA GLU A 31 -13.46 13.38 7.05
C GLU A 31 -12.31 14.21 6.46
N LEU A 32 -12.48 14.66 5.21
CA LEU A 32 -11.46 15.35 4.44
C LEU A 32 -11.20 16.76 4.99
N ARG A 33 -9.93 17.15 5.07
CA ARG A 33 -9.49 18.49 5.43
C ARG A 33 -8.38 18.99 4.51
N TRP A 34 -8.43 20.26 4.12
CA TRP A 34 -7.35 20.96 3.42
C TRP A 34 -7.47 22.48 3.59
N SER A 35 -6.35 23.18 3.53
CA SER A 35 -6.32 24.64 3.42
C SER A 35 -6.26 25.10 1.95
N ASP A 36 -6.56 26.37 1.69
CA ASP A 36 -6.37 26.94 0.35
C ASP A 36 -4.90 26.95 -0.10
N GLU A 37 -3.95 27.02 0.85
CA GLU A 37 -2.53 26.94 0.57
C GLU A 37 -2.14 25.55 0.04
N ILE A 38 -2.66 24.47 0.63
CA ILE A 38 -2.48 23.10 0.11
C ILE A 38 -3.07 22.95 -1.30
N LEU A 39 -4.24 23.54 -1.56
CA LEU A 39 -4.83 23.51 -2.91
C LEU A 39 -4.02 24.30 -3.92
N GLU A 40 -3.42 25.43 -3.52
CA GLU A 40 -2.52 26.22 -4.37
C GLU A 40 -1.20 25.50 -4.65
N GLU A 41 -0.64 24.78 -3.68
CA GLU A 41 0.51 23.90 -3.89
C GLU A 41 0.18 22.75 -4.85
N THR A 42 -1.00 22.16 -4.69
CA THR A 42 -1.53 21.16 -5.62
C THR A 42 -1.62 21.76 -7.02
N ARG A 43 -2.17 22.96 -7.17
CA ARG A 43 -2.25 23.69 -8.43
C ARG A 43 -0.88 23.85 -9.09
N ARG A 44 0.10 24.37 -8.34
CA ARG A 44 1.47 24.60 -8.82
C ARG A 44 2.14 23.30 -9.27
N ALA A 45 1.94 22.22 -8.53
CA ALA A 45 2.47 20.91 -8.90
C ALA A 45 1.82 20.38 -10.19
N LEU A 46 0.49 20.53 -10.35
CA LEU A 46 -0.21 20.13 -11.56
C LEU A 46 0.25 20.92 -12.80
N THR A 47 0.32 22.25 -12.71
CA THR A 47 0.70 23.08 -13.87
C THR A 47 2.20 23.10 -14.13
N GLY A 48 3.02 22.91 -13.10
CA GLY A 48 4.48 22.97 -13.21
C GLY A 48 5.11 21.61 -13.51
N LYS A 49 4.89 20.61 -12.64
CA LYS A 49 5.56 19.30 -12.76
C LYS A 49 4.88 18.40 -13.80
N LEU A 50 3.55 18.44 -13.88
CA LEU A 50 2.78 17.59 -14.80
C LEU A 50 2.39 18.31 -16.10
N ASP A 51 2.79 19.59 -16.26
CA ASP A 51 2.47 20.43 -17.42
C ASP A 51 0.97 20.40 -17.78
N LEU A 52 0.12 20.29 -16.75
CA LEU A 52 -1.32 20.28 -16.94
C LEU A 52 -1.79 21.70 -17.26
N ASP A 53 -2.64 21.82 -18.28
CA ASP A 53 -3.31 23.06 -18.62
C ASP A 53 -3.90 23.76 -17.37
N PRO A 54 -3.55 25.02 -17.09
CA PRO A 54 -4.03 25.75 -15.91
C PRO A 54 -5.54 25.73 -15.75
N GLU A 55 -6.31 25.85 -16.84
CA GLU A 55 -7.77 25.80 -16.76
C GLU A 55 -8.29 24.42 -16.35
N ARG A 56 -7.59 23.33 -16.69
CA ARG A 56 -7.92 21.98 -16.19
C ARG A 56 -7.59 21.84 -14.72
N ALA A 57 -6.45 22.37 -14.27
CA ALA A 57 -6.08 22.36 -12.84
C ALA A 57 -7.11 23.14 -12.02
N ASP A 58 -7.47 24.35 -12.44
CA ASP A 58 -8.46 25.20 -11.76
C ASP A 58 -9.85 24.55 -11.73
N ARG A 59 -10.29 23.94 -12.83
CA ARG A 59 -11.55 23.19 -12.85
C ARG A 59 -11.55 22.03 -11.85
N ARG A 60 -10.45 21.30 -11.74
CA ARG A 60 -10.32 20.19 -10.78
C ARG A 60 -10.42 20.68 -9.34
N LEU A 61 -9.66 21.72 -8.98
CA LEU A 61 -9.67 22.26 -7.61
C LEU A 61 -11.02 22.89 -7.25
N ASN A 62 -11.67 23.57 -8.20
CA ASN A 62 -13.01 24.11 -7.98
C ASN A 62 -14.05 23.00 -7.79
N ALA A 63 -13.96 21.89 -8.54
CA ALA A 63 -14.82 20.73 -8.32
C ALA A 63 -14.62 20.14 -6.90
N MET A 64 -13.38 20.06 -6.41
CA MET A 64 -13.10 19.61 -5.04
C MET A 64 -13.73 20.55 -4.00
N ARG A 65 -13.57 21.87 -4.14
CA ARG A 65 -14.18 22.86 -3.24
C ARG A 65 -15.71 22.79 -3.25
N GLN A 66 -16.32 22.55 -4.41
CA GLN A 66 -17.77 22.43 -4.54
C GLN A 66 -18.31 21.12 -3.96
N ALA A 67 -17.57 20.03 -4.10
CA ALA A 67 -17.95 18.72 -3.59
C ALA A 67 -17.79 18.61 -2.06
N PHE A 68 -16.78 19.27 -1.50
CA PHE A 68 -16.44 19.21 -0.06
C PHE A 68 -16.25 20.62 0.52
N PRO A 69 -17.29 21.46 0.58
CA PRO A 69 -17.19 22.80 1.16
C PRO A 69 -16.75 22.76 2.64
N GLU A 70 -17.11 21.70 3.36
CA GLU A 70 -16.74 21.48 4.76
C GLU A 70 -15.27 21.12 4.98
N ALA A 71 -14.54 20.71 3.93
CA ALA A 71 -13.14 20.33 4.05
C ALA A 71 -12.19 21.53 4.25
N ALA A 72 -12.65 22.74 3.96
CA ALA A 72 -11.85 23.96 4.07
C ALA A 72 -11.44 24.24 5.52
N VAL A 73 -10.14 24.39 5.76
CA VAL A 73 -9.55 24.81 7.03
C VAL A 73 -9.05 26.24 6.91
N VAL A 74 -9.39 27.09 7.88
CA VAL A 74 -9.03 28.51 7.93
C VAL A 74 -8.60 28.92 9.34
N GLY A 75 -7.92 30.05 9.48
CA GLY A 75 -7.59 30.63 10.79
C GLY A 75 -6.42 29.94 11.51
N PHE A 76 -5.63 29.14 10.80
CA PHE A 76 -4.48 28.41 11.33
C PHE A 76 -3.15 29.18 11.22
N GLU A 77 -3.15 30.36 10.58
CA GLU A 77 -1.94 31.10 10.21
C GLU A 77 -1.09 31.48 11.42
N HIS A 78 -1.72 31.72 12.57
CA HIS A 78 -1.07 32.06 13.83
C HIS A 78 -0.24 30.91 14.42
N LEU A 79 -0.47 29.66 13.99
CA LEU A 79 0.26 28.49 14.46
C LEU A 79 1.54 28.24 13.64
N ILE A 80 1.61 28.75 12.41
CA ILE A 80 2.65 28.36 11.43
C ILE A 80 4.07 28.59 11.96
N GLU A 81 4.33 29.75 12.58
CA GLU A 81 5.69 30.12 12.99
C GLU A 81 6.23 29.28 14.16
N GLU A 82 5.34 28.71 14.99
CA GLU A 82 5.68 27.96 16.20
C GLU A 82 5.98 26.48 15.92
N LEU A 83 5.64 25.99 14.72
CA LEU A 83 5.75 24.57 14.39
C LEU A 83 7.17 24.17 13.98
N GLU A 84 7.64 23.07 14.56
CA GLU A 84 9.01 22.55 14.39
C GLU A 84 9.14 21.49 13.29
N CYS A 85 8.10 21.27 12.48
CA CYS A 85 8.18 20.45 11.28
C CYS A 85 8.93 21.19 10.15
N HIS A 86 9.09 20.53 8.99
CA HIS A 86 9.81 21.12 7.87
C HIS A 86 9.22 22.51 7.50
N PRO A 87 10.06 23.56 7.31
CA PRO A 87 9.55 24.93 7.21
C PRO A 87 8.54 25.19 6.09
N LYS A 88 8.59 24.41 5.01
CA LYS A 88 7.64 24.53 3.89
C LYS A 88 6.32 23.83 4.13
N ASP A 89 6.22 23.01 5.18
CA ASP A 89 5.08 22.12 5.43
C ASP A 89 4.39 22.45 6.77
N ARG A 90 4.80 23.56 7.40
CA ARG A 90 4.21 24.09 8.64
C ARG A 90 2.74 24.44 8.47
N HIS A 91 2.34 24.96 7.31
CA HIS A 91 0.93 25.25 7.04
C HIS A 91 0.07 23.98 7.01
N VAL A 92 0.61 22.85 6.54
CA VAL A 92 -0.08 21.55 6.54
C VAL A 92 -0.33 21.07 7.96
N LEU A 93 0.70 21.10 8.82
CA LEU A 93 0.55 20.72 10.23
C LEU A 93 -0.34 21.72 10.99
N ALA A 94 -0.22 23.02 10.74
CA ALA A 94 -1.11 24.03 11.32
C ALA A 94 -2.57 23.79 10.95
N ALA A 95 -2.85 23.46 9.68
CA ALA A 95 -4.20 23.11 9.23
C ALA A 95 -4.71 21.82 9.90
N ALA A 96 -3.85 20.83 10.13
CA ALA A 96 -4.21 19.62 10.88
C ALA A 96 -4.60 19.94 12.31
N ILE A 97 -3.83 20.78 13.00
CA ILE A 97 -4.12 21.21 14.38
C ILE A 97 -5.43 22.00 14.44
N ALA A 98 -5.59 23.01 13.59
CA ALA A 98 -6.77 23.88 13.60
C ALA A 98 -8.08 23.15 13.23
N SER A 99 -7.97 22.01 12.55
CA SER A 99 -9.11 21.17 12.23
C SER A 99 -9.28 19.98 13.15
N ASP A 100 -8.51 19.83 14.24
CA ASP A 100 -8.49 18.63 15.09
C ASP A 100 -8.35 17.33 14.26
N ALA A 101 -7.49 17.33 13.24
CA ALA A 101 -7.26 16.16 12.42
C ALA A 101 -6.44 15.10 13.17
N ASP A 102 -6.85 13.83 13.04
CA ASP A 102 -6.10 12.70 13.59
C ASP A 102 -4.82 12.42 12.79
N VAL A 103 -4.85 12.72 11.48
CA VAL A 103 -3.84 12.27 10.54
C VAL A 103 -3.57 13.29 9.43
N ILE A 104 -2.30 13.37 9.02
CA ILE A 104 -1.85 13.98 7.76
C ILE A 104 -1.51 12.83 6.81
N VAL A 105 -2.18 12.78 5.65
CA VAL A 105 -1.88 11.79 4.61
C VAL A 105 -0.89 12.41 3.63
N THR A 106 0.34 11.91 3.61
CA THR A 106 1.46 12.48 2.85
C THR A 106 2.45 11.40 2.38
N PHE A 107 3.13 11.63 1.26
CA PHE A 107 4.29 10.84 0.85
C PHE A 107 5.57 11.24 1.60
N ASN A 108 5.65 12.47 2.12
CA ASN A 108 6.87 13.04 2.66
C ASN A 108 6.92 12.91 4.20
N LEU A 109 7.00 11.68 4.71
CA LEU A 109 6.97 11.44 6.16
C LEU A 109 8.09 12.18 6.92
N ASP A 110 9.26 12.36 6.31
CA ASP A 110 10.40 13.06 6.92
C ASP A 110 10.13 14.55 7.16
N ASP A 111 9.19 15.16 6.42
CA ASP A 111 8.80 16.56 6.62
C ASP A 111 7.95 16.74 7.90
N PHE A 112 7.39 15.65 8.43
CA PHE A 112 6.49 15.60 9.57
C PHE A 112 6.99 14.61 10.64
N PRO A 113 8.16 14.88 11.27
CA PRO A 113 8.71 13.98 12.27
C PRO A 113 7.77 13.83 13.47
N ASP A 114 7.74 12.64 14.06
CA ASP A 114 6.88 12.32 15.23
C ASP A 114 7.05 13.33 16.37
N SER A 115 8.24 13.89 16.57
CA SER A 115 8.50 14.92 17.59
C SER A 115 7.72 16.21 17.37
N ALA A 116 7.44 16.57 16.11
CA ALA A 116 6.67 17.77 15.76
C ALA A 116 5.16 17.51 15.78
N CYS A 117 4.70 16.32 15.36
CA CYS A 117 3.26 16.04 15.24
C CYS A 117 2.61 15.53 16.53
N ARG A 118 3.31 14.65 17.27
CA ARG A 118 2.76 13.97 18.45
C ARG A 118 2.29 14.91 19.57
N PRO A 119 2.93 16.07 19.85
CA PRO A 119 2.43 17.01 20.87
C PRO A 119 1.00 17.50 20.61
N TYR A 120 0.56 17.48 19.34
CA TYR A 120 -0.75 17.93 18.92
C TYR A 120 -1.73 16.78 18.63
N GLY A 121 -1.35 15.53 18.90
CA GLY A 121 -2.19 14.36 18.61
C GLY A 121 -2.32 14.00 17.13
N VAL A 122 -1.54 14.64 16.26
CA VAL A 122 -1.54 14.40 14.81
C VAL A 122 -0.51 13.31 14.47
N LYS A 123 -0.83 12.46 13.49
CA LYS A 123 0.12 11.50 12.93
C LYS A 123 0.31 11.72 11.43
N ALA A 124 1.55 11.74 10.93
CA ALA A 124 1.81 11.65 9.50
C ALA A 124 1.78 10.18 9.04
N VAL A 125 1.06 9.90 7.94
CA VAL A 125 0.86 8.53 7.44
C VAL A 125 0.97 8.50 5.92
N HIS A 126 1.68 7.49 5.40
CA HIS A 126 1.80 7.25 3.97
C HIS A 126 0.44 6.82 3.39
N PRO A 127 0.04 7.26 2.18
CA PRO A 127 -1.26 6.92 1.61
C PRO A 127 -1.48 5.41 1.48
N GLU A 128 -0.45 4.63 1.17
CA GLU A 128 -0.55 3.16 1.18
C GLU A 128 -0.95 2.61 2.55
N ASP A 129 -0.30 3.05 3.63
CA ASP A 129 -0.62 2.57 4.99
C ASP A 129 -2.03 3.00 5.39
N TYR A 130 -2.42 4.23 5.05
CA TYR A 130 -3.75 4.75 5.34
C TYR A 130 -4.85 3.95 4.63
N LEU A 131 -4.70 3.70 3.33
CA LEU A 131 -5.65 2.91 2.55
C LEU A 131 -5.71 1.45 3.00
N LEU A 132 -4.58 0.87 3.37
CA LEU A 132 -4.51 -0.47 3.91
C LEU A 132 -5.19 -0.58 5.29
N GLU A 133 -5.05 0.44 6.14
CA GLU A 133 -5.76 0.50 7.41
C GLU A 133 -7.28 0.64 7.19
N LEU A 134 -7.72 1.43 6.22
CA LEU A 134 -9.13 1.48 5.84
C LEU A 134 -9.64 0.15 5.29
N LEU A 135 -8.86 -0.53 4.43
CA LEU A 135 -9.21 -1.84 3.89
C LEU A 135 -9.31 -2.91 4.99
N ALA A 136 -8.51 -2.77 6.04
CA ALA A 136 -8.51 -3.63 7.20
C ALA A 136 -9.73 -3.43 8.11
N LEU A 137 -10.07 -2.18 8.39
CA LEU A 137 -11.14 -1.81 9.33
C LEU A 137 -12.52 -1.84 8.67
N ASP A 138 -12.61 -1.31 7.45
CA ASP A 138 -13.85 -1.09 6.71
C ASP A 138 -13.74 -1.68 5.29
N ARG A 139 -13.46 -2.99 5.22
CA ARG A 139 -13.19 -3.72 3.97
C ARG A 139 -14.23 -3.49 2.88
N GLU A 140 -15.49 -3.85 3.17
CA GLU A 140 -16.58 -3.78 2.18
C GLU A 140 -16.85 -2.34 1.72
N PRO A 141 -16.95 -1.35 2.63
CA PRO A 141 -17.04 0.05 2.25
C PRO A 141 -15.86 0.54 1.38
N THR A 142 -14.62 0.14 1.72
CA THR A 142 -13.41 0.53 0.97
C THR A 142 -13.42 -0.05 -0.44
N VAL A 143 -13.75 -1.34 -0.59
CA VAL A 143 -13.88 -1.98 -1.91
C VAL A 143 -15.03 -1.38 -2.71
N ALA A 144 -16.15 -1.05 -2.06
CA ALA A 144 -17.27 -0.38 -2.69
C ALA A 144 -16.91 1.04 -3.17
N ALA A 145 -16.01 1.75 -2.47
CA ALA A 145 -15.46 3.02 -2.93
C ALA A 145 -14.60 2.87 -4.19
N VAL A 146 -13.76 1.83 -4.27
CA VAL A 146 -13.01 1.51 -5.49
C VAL A 146 -13.97 1.25 -6.66
N ARG A 147 -15.03 0.47 -6.45
CA ARG A 147 -16.05 0.21 -7.47
C ARG A 147 -16.76 1.49 -7.92
N ALA A 148 -17.09 2.40 -6.99
CA ALA A 148 -17.69 3.69 -7.33
C ALA A 148 -16.75 4.61 -8.10
N ASP A 149 -15.47 4.69 -7.72
CA ASP A 149 -14.50 5.52 -8.44
C ASP A 149 -14.32 5.01 -9.88
N ALA A 150 -14.21 3.69 -10.05
CA ALA A 150 -14.16 3.06 -11.36
C ALA A 150 -15.41 3.36 -12.20
N ALA A 151 -16.61 3.22 -11.61
CA ALA A 151 -17.88 3.42 -12.31
C ALA A 151 -18.12 4.87 -12.79
N ARG A 152 -17.53 5.88 -12.14
CA ARG A 152 -17.64 7.29 -12.58
C ARG A 152 -16.74 7.64 -13.76
N ARG A 153 -15.75 6.80 -14.07
CA ARG A 153 -14.81 7.05 -15.16
C ARG A 153 -15.48 6.77 -16.49
N SER A 154 -15.62 7.81 -17.30
CA SER A 154 -16.22 7.75 -18.64
C SER A 154 -15.19 7.89 -19.76
N ASN A 155 -13.95 8.27 -19.45
CA ASN A 155 -12.88 8.44 -20.45
C ASN A 155 -11.47 8.31 -19.84
N PRO A 156 -10.80 7.14 -19.99
CA PRO A 156 -11.38 5.88 -20.44
C PRO A 156 -12.37 5.31 -19.40
N VAL A 157 -13.32 4.50 -19.85
CA VAL A 157 -14.04 3.61 -18.93
C VAL A 157 -13.01 2.66 -18.33
N ALA A 158 -12.99 2.54 -17.01
CA ALA A 158 -12.08 1.65 -16.31
C ALA A 158 -12.89 0.72 -15.40
N SER A 159 -12.64 -0.57 -15.52
CA SER A 159 -13.04 -1.55 -14.52
C SER A 159 -12.33 -1.28 -13.18
N PRO A 160 -12.85 -1.79 -12.05
CA PRO A 160 -12.16 -1.70 -10.76
C PRO A 160 -10.71 -2.21 -10.82
N SER A 161 -10.45 -3.31 -11.53
CA SER A 161 -9.10 -3.85 -11.68
C SER A 161 -8.17 -2.94 -12.48
N GLU A 162 -8.65 -2.28 -13.55
CA GLU A 162 -7.85 -1.32 -14.31
C GLU A 162 -7.51 -0.04 -13.50
N LEU A 163 -8.46 0.40 -12.66
CA LEU A 163 -8.19 1.47 -11.69
C LEU A 163 -7.10 1.06 -10.69
N LEU A 164 -7.22 -0.13 -10.11
CA LEU A 164 -6.23 -0.65 -9.16
C LEU A 164 -4.86 -0.86 -9.81
N ALA A 165 -4.80 -1.36 -11.05
CA ALA A 165 -3.58 -1.43 -11.85
C ALA A 165 -2.91 -0.07 -11.98
N SER A 166 -3.69 0.99 -12.21
CA SER A 166 -3.15 2.35 -12.29
C SER A 166 -2.67 2.86 -10.93
N LEU A 167 -3.39 2.53 -9.85
CA LEU A 167 -3.02 2.87 -8.47
C LEU A 167 -1.77 2.14 -7.99
N ALA A 168 -1.46 0.95 -8.53
CA ALA A 168 -0.30 0.15 -8.15
C ALA A 168 1.05 0.87 -8.40
N THR A 169 1.05 1.93 -9.21
CA THR A 169 2.22 2.81 -9.39
C THR A 169 2.52 3.70 -8.18
N THR A 170 1.55 3.88 -7.28
CA THR A 170 1.63 4.75 -6.09
C THR A 170 1.39 4.01 -4.78
N VAL A 171 0.48 3.04 -4.78
CA VAL A 171 0.06 2.26 -3.61
C VAL A 171 -0.05 0.76 -3.99
N PRO A 172 1.05 0.12 -4.45
CA PRO A 172 1.07 -1.26 -4.95
C PRO A 172 0.47 -2.28 -3.97
N THR A 173 0.78 -2.19 -2.67
CA THR A 173 0.29 -3.20 -1.72
C THR A 173 -1.23 -3.10 -1.58
N PHE A 174 -1.77 -1.90 -1.42
CA PHE A 174 -3.22 -1.68 -1.38
C PHE A 174 -3.88 -2.15 -2.68
N ALA A 175 -3.32 -1.77 -3.83
CA ALA A 175 -3.91 -2.09 -5.13
C ALA A 175 -4.07 -3.60 -5.36
N ASN A 176 -3.01 -4.36 -5.10
CA ASN A 176 -3.01 -5.82 -5.27
C ASN A 176 -3.94 -6.52 -4.26
N MET A 177 -3.93 -6.08 -3.01
CA MET A 177 -4.79 -6.65 -1.98
C MET A 177 -6.27 -6.35 -2.24
N ALA A 178 -6.61 -5.13 -2.66
CA ALA A 178 -7.97 -4.77 -3.02
C ALA A 178 -8.45 -5.50 -4.28
N ASN A 179 -7.57 -5.72 -5.28
CA ASN A 179 -7.92 -6.46 -6.49
C ASN A 179 -8.25 -7.93 -6.16
N GLN A 180 -7.45 -8.55 -5.29
CA GLN A 180 -7.71 -9.90 -4.83
C GLN A 180 -9.10 -10.04 -4.18
N LEU A 181 -9.49 -9.06 -3.35
CA LEU A 181 -10.81 -9.04 -2.72
C LEU A 181 -11.96 -8.80 -3.70
N LEU A 182 -11.69 -8.25 -4.88
CA LEU A 182 -12.70 -8.11 -5.94
C LEU A 182 -12.92 -9.41 -6.72
N GLU A 183 -11.90 -10.25 -6.84
CA GLU A 183 -11.95 -11.52 -7.56
C GLU A 183 -12.56 -12.66 -6.73
N GLU A 184 -12.50 -12.56 -5.41
CA GLU A 184 -13.09 -13.52 -4.48
C GLU A 184 -14.60 -13.27 -4.28
N ASP A 185 -15.43 -13.82 -5.17
CA ASP A 185 -16.89 -13.87 -4.96
C ASP A 185 -17.24 -15.00 -3.95
N GLY A 186 -17.53 -14.66 -2.68
CA GLY A 186 -18.02 -15.63 -1.69
C GLY A 186 -18.21 -15.05 -0.27
N PRO A 187 -19.01 -15.71 0.59
CA PRO A 187 -19.10 -15.33 2.00
C PRO A 187 -17.75 -15.56 2.68
N PHE A 188 -17.31 -14.52 3.41
CA PHE A 188 -16.13 -14.43 4.26
C PHE A 188 -15.38 -15.76 4.52
N SER A 189 -14.14 -15.84 4.06
CA SER A 189 -13.10 -16.23 5.01
C SER A 189 -12.76 -14.93 5.73
N ASP A 190 -13.11 -14.87 7.02
CA ASP A 190 -12.46 -13.94 7.92
C ASP A 190 -10.97 -13.95 7.57
N PHE A 191 -10.34 -12.78 7.46
CA PHE A 191 -8.88 -12.75 7.52
C PHE A 191 -8.45 -13.73 8.60
N PRO A 192 -7.42 -14.56 8.41
CA PRO A 192 -6.92 -15.40 9.47
C PRO A 192 -6.74 -14.59 10.75
N ALA A 193 -7.72 -14.66 11.65
CA ALA A 193 -7.49 -14.79 13.06
C ALA A 193 -6.63 -16.03 13.14
N TYR A 194 -5.31 -15.84 13.06
CA TYR A 194 -4.27 -16.86 13.13
C TYR A 194 -4.75 -18.23 12.66
N VAL A 195 -4.77 -18.46 11.35
CA VAL A 195 -4.98 -19.81 10.83
C VAL A 195 -3.84 -20.64 11.40
N THR A 196 -4.15 -21.48 12.39
CA THR A 196 -3.43 -22.72 12.60
C THR A 196 -3.51 -23.42 11.25
N ALA A 197 -2.44 -23.35 10.46
CA ALA A 197 -2.37 -24.06 9.20
C ALA A 197 -2.74 -25.52 9.47
N ASP A 198 -3.74 -26.04 8.79
CA ASP A 198 -3.95 -27.48 8.75
C ASP A 198 -2.62 -28.07 8.23
N PRO A 199 -1.97 -29.02 8.95
CA PRO A 199 -0.72 -29.62 8.51
C PRO A 199 -0.77 -30.14 7.07
N ASP A 200 -1.96 -30.52 6.59
CA ASP A 200 -2.20 -31.04 5.24
C ASP A 200 -2.30 -29.93 4.15
N ASP A 201 -2.53 -28.67 4.52
CA ASP A 201 -2.58 -27.50 3.60
C ASP A 201 -1.28 -26.67 3.60
N SER A 202 -0.19 -27.22 4.16
CA SER A 202 1.11 -26.58 4.16
C SER A 202 1.62 -26.35 2.72
N PRO A 203 2.08 -25.14 2.35
CA PRO A 203 2.74 -24.90 1.06
C PRO A 203 3.91 -25.86 0.79
N LEU A 204 4.50 -26.43 1.84
CA LEU A 204 5.58 -27.40 1.77
C LEU A 204 5.11 -28.81 1.35
N ALA A 205 3.83 -29.16 1.56
CA ALA A 205 3.28 -30.46 1.17
C ALA A 205 3.34 -30.65 -0.36
N ALA A 206 3.17 -29.59 -1.14
CA ALA A 206 3.28 -29.64 -2.60
C ALA A 206 4.70 -30.00 -3.07
N LEU A 207 5.74 -29.70 -2.29
CA LEU A 207 7.13 -29.96 -2.65
C LEU A 207 7.50 -31.44 -2.56
N THR A 208 6.75 -32.27 -1.83
CA THR A 208 7.05 -33.70 -1.70
C THR A 208 6.80 -34.47 -3.01
N GLN A 209 6.07 -33.88 -3.95
CA GLN A 209 5.75 -34.47 -5.27
C GLN A 209 6.73 -34.00 -6.37
N GLY A 210 7.72 -33.18 -6.04
CA GLY A 210 8.70 -32.61 -6.97
C GLY A 210 8.47 -31.11 -7.22
N ALA A 211 9.57 -30.37 -7.43
CA ALA A 211 9.56 -28.93 -7.63
C ALA A 211 8.99 -28.55 -9.01
N ASN A 212 7.96 -27.69 -9.04
CA ASN A 212 7.47 -27.05 -10.25
C ASN A 212 7.84 -25.55 -10.27
N LEU A 213 8.80 -25.19 -11.13
CA LEU A 213 9.29 -23.81 -11.23
C LEU A 213 8.34 -22.85 -11.96
N THR A 214 7.26 -23.36 -12.59
CA THR A 214 6.23 -22.50 -13.20
C THR A 214 5.14 -22.09 -12.20
N GLU A 215 5.15 -22.66 -10.99
CA GLU A 215 4.20 -22.36 -9.92
C GLU A 215 4.82 -21.40 -8.89
N PRO A 216 4.32 -20.16 -8.75
CA PRO A 216 4.93 -19.15 -7.89
C PRO A 216 5.06 -19.59 -6.42
N LEU A 217 4.03 -20.25 -5.87
CA LEU A 217 4.04 -20.67 -4.47
C LEU A 217 5.13 -21.72 -4.21
N GLN A 218 5.35 -22.65 -5.14
CA GLN A 218 6.38 -23.67 -4.98
C GLN A 218 7.77 -23.06 -5.08
N VAL A 219 7.99 -22.11 -6.00
CA VAL A 219 9.25 -21.37 -6.09
C VAL A 219 9.52 -20.58 -4.80
N ALA A 220 8.51 -19.87 -4.28
CA ALA A 220 8.65 -19.15 -3.01
C ALA A 220 8.98 -20.09 -1.84
N ALA A 221 8.32 -21.25 -1.76
CA ALA A 221 8.56 -22.24 -0.72
C ALA A 221 9.97 -22.85 -0.81
N LEU A 222 10.44 -23.21 -2.01
CA LEU A 222 11.80 -23.70 -2.25
C LEU A 222 12.84 -22.64 -1.88
N TRP A 223 12.62 -21.40 -2.32
CA TRP A 223 13.51 -20.28 -2.03
C TRP A 223 13.58 -20.02 -0.53
N TRP A 224 12.44 -20.06 0.17
CA TRP A 224 12.39 -19.90 1.63
C TRP A 224 13.14 -21.01 2.35
N LEU A 225 12.95 -22.28 1.99
CA LEU A 225 13.71 -23.38 2.60
C LEU A 225 15.21 -23.21 2.39
N ALA A 226 15.63 -22.81 1.18
CA ALA A 226 17.03 -22.57 0.85
C ALA A 226 17.63 -21.37 1.63
N VAL A 227 16.85 -20.31 1.85
CA VAL A 227 17.32 -19.10 2.56
C VAL A 227 17.46 -19.30 4.07
N LEU A 228 16.86 -20.36 4.65
CA LEU A 228 17.05 -20.71 6.06
C LEU A 228 18.45 -21.31 6.34
N ASP A 229 19.11 -21.88 5.32
CA ASP A 229 20.53 -22.26 5.38
C ASP A 229 21.24 -21.91 4.05
N PRO A 230 21.54 -20.62 3.83
CA PRO A 230 22.04 -20.14 2.55
C PRO A 230 23.44 -20.66 2.22
N ARG A 231 24.21 -21.12 3.23
CA ARG A 231 25.54 -21.71 3.02
C ARG A 231 25.46 -23.09 2.41
N GLN A 232 24.49 -23.89 2.84
CA GLN A 232 24.26 -25.23 2.29
C GLN A 232 23.57 -25.16 0.91
N HIS A 233 22.71 -24.18 0.71
CA HIS A 233 21.84 -24.07 -0.46
C HIS A 233 22.23 -22.94 -1.43
N HIS A 234 23.50 -22.54 -1.45
CA HIS A 234 23.97 -21.41 -2.27
C HIS A 234 23.70 -21.58 -3.77
N GLU A 235 23.93 -22.78 -4.32
CA GLU A 235 23.64 -23.06 -5.73
C GLU A 235 22.14 -22.93 -6.03
N GLU A 236 21.28 -23.39 -5.11
CA GLU A 236 19.82 -23.30 -5.23
C GLU A 236 19.33 -21.86 -5.23
N LEU A 237 19.81 -21.07 -4.27
CA LEU A 237 19.52 -19.65 -4.21
C LEU A 237 19.98 -18.91 -5.46
N THR A 238 21.08 -19.32 -6.08
CA THR A 238 21.61 -18.68 -7.30
C THR A 238 20.63 -18.80 -8.48
N TRP A 239 19.97 -19.94 -8.66
CA TRP A 239 19.03 -20.12 -9.78
C TRP A 239 17.58 -19.78 -9.42
N LEU A 240 17.20 -19.83 -8.14
CA LEU A 240 15.88 -19.39 -7.66
C LEU A 240 15.76 -17.86 -7.53
N THR A 241 16.86 -17.12 -7.61
CA THR A 241 16.89 -15.67 -7.38
C THR A 241 17.21 -14.90 -8.66
N HIS A 242 16.53 -13.79 -8.88
CA HIS A 242 16.87 -12.79 -9.89
C HIS A 242 18.04 -11.94 -9.38
N ALA A 243 19.10 -11.81 -10.20
CA ALA A 243 20.31 -11.06 -9.85
C ALA A 243 20.85 -11.42 -8.45
N PRO A 244 21.23 -12.69 -8.20
CA PRO A 244 21.62 -13.16 -6.87
C PRO A 244 22.79 -12.37 -6.26
N GLU A 245 23.65 -11.77 -7.08
CA GLU A 245 24.73 -10.89 -6.65
C GLU A 245 24.24 -9.65 -5.87
N ALA A 246 23.02 -9.17 -6.15
CA ALA A 246 22.41 -8.05 -5.43
C ALA A 246 21.94 -8.43 -4.02
N TRP A 247 21.79 -9.72 -3.74
CA TRP A 247 21.35 -10.24 -2.43
C TRP A 247 22.51 -10.50 -1.46
N GLY A 248 23.76 -10.47 -1.94
CA GLY A 248 24.94 -10.75 -1.13
C GLY A 248 25.01 -12.21 -0.69
N ASP A 249 25.18 -12.44 0.62
CA ASP A 249 25.24 -13.77 1.22
C ASP A 249 23.88 -14.29 1.71
N PHE A 250 22.79 -13.58 1.40
CA PHE A 250 21.42 -13.86 1.84
C PHE A 250 21.17 -13.82 3.35
N GLN A 251 22.18 -13.50 4.18
CA GLN A 251 22.04 -13.53 5.64
C GLN A 251 20.96 -12.58 6.14
N TRP A 252 20.86 -11.38 5.55
CA TRP A 252 19.81 -10.42 5.89
C TRP A 252 18.40 -10.96 5.62
N ALA A 253 18.23 -11.79 4.58
CA ALA A 253 16.94 -12.38 4.25
C ALA A 253 16.59 -13.51 5.23
N THR A 254 17.58 -14.31 5.65
CA THR A 254 17.45 -15.27 6.75
C THR A 254 17.00 -14.57 8.03
N ASP A 255 17.66 -13.46 8.39
CA ASP A 255 17.36 -12.70 9.60
C ASP A 255 15.93 -12.12 9.56
N LEU A 256 15.48 -11.61 8.40
CA LEU A 256 14.11 -11.10 8.22
C LEU A 256 13.05 -12.21 8.30
N LEU A 257 13.36 -13.41 7.83
CA LEU A 257 12.43 -14.54 7.79
C LEU A 257 12.51 -15.44 9.02
N THR A 258 13.34 -15.08 9.99
CA THR A 258 13.35 -15.72 11.31
C THR A 258 11.99 -15.51 11.97
N ASP A 259 11.41 -16.59 12.51
CA ASP A 259 10.06 -16.61 13.12
C ASP A 259 8.92 -16.21 12.18
N MET A 260 9.12 -16.38 10.86
CA MET A 260 8.10 -16.14 9.84
C MET A 260 7.65 -17.44 9.19
N SER A 261 6.36 -17.54 8.89
CA SER A 261 5.76 -18.63 8.13
C SER A 261 5.25 -18.14 6.77
N ILE A 262 5.43 -18.95 5.73
CA ILE A 262 4.91 -18.66 4.37
C ILE A 262 3.39 -18.87 4.30
N ALA A 263 2.67 -17.92 3.71
CA ALA A 263 1.25 -18.07 3.43
C ALA A 263 1.03 -18.84 2.12
N SER A 264 -0.03 -19.65 2.06
CA SER A 264 -0.40 -20.41 0.84
C SER A 264 -0.97 -19.54 -0.29
N LYS A 265 -1.37 -18.30 0.01
CA LYS A 265 -1.97 -17.41 -0.98
C LYS A 265 -0.90 -16.72 -1.83
N VAL A 266 -1.10 -16.77 -3.15
CA VAL A 266 -0.34 -16.00 -4.14
C VAL A 266 -1.17 -14.78 -4.57
N TYR A 267 -0.54 -13.61 -4.57
CA TYR A 267 -1.10 -12.37 -5.12
C TYR A 267 -0.44 -12.12 -6.48
N TYR A 268 -1.23 -12.01 -7.54
CA TYR A 268 -0.70 -11.59 -8.84
C TYR A 268 -0.78 -10.07 -8.94
N ALA A 269 0.27 -9.44 -9.47
CA ALA A 269 0.31 -7.99 -9.58
C ALA A 269 -0.81 -7.51 -10.53
N VAL A 270 -1.74 -6.67 -10.07
CA VAL A 270 -2.91 -6.26 -10.85
C VAL A 270 -2.53 -5.52 -12.14
N ASP A 271 -1.37 -4.87 -12.17
CA ASP A 271 -0.80 -4.21 -13.35
C ASP A 271 0.00 -5.14 -14.27
N ARG A 272 0.50 -6.29 -13.78
CA ARG A 272 1.26 -7.31 -14.54
C ARG A 272 0.99 -8.75 -14.04
N PRO A 273 -0.25 -9.26 -14.16
CA PRO A 273 -0.67 -10.46 -13.45
C PRO A 273 -0.01 -11.75 -13.96
N THR A 274 0.50 -11.76 -15.19
CA THR A 274 1.18 -12.92 -15.78
C THR A 274 2.70 -12.92 -15.59
N GLU A 275 3.27 -11.82 -15.11
CA GLU A 275 4.72 -11.58 -15.05
C GLU A 275 5.22 -11.41 -13.62
N ILE A 276 4.35 -10.98 -12.70
CA ILE A 276 4.72 -10.71 -11.31
C ILE A 276 3.71 -11.37 -10.37
N ALA A 277 4.27 -12.14 -9.44
CA ALA A 277 3.53 -12.77 -8.36
C ALA A 277 4.19 -12.38 -7.03
N VAL A 278 3.41 -12.37 -5.96
CA VAL A 278 3.86 -12.03 -4.63
C VAL A 278 3.34 -13.07 -3.66
N VAL A 279 4.23 -13.60 -2.84
CA VAL A 279 3.89 -14.51 -1.74
C VAL A 279 4.16 -13.80 -0.43
N ARG A 280 3.23 -13.94 0.51
CA ARG A 280 3.31 -13.28 1.81
C ARG A 280 3.92 -14.20 2.86
N PHE A 281 4.73 -13.63 3.73
CA PHE A 281 5.17 -14.23 4.98
C PHE A 281 4.49 -13.51 6.15
N VAL A 282 4.10 -14.30 7.15
CA VAL A 282 3.40 -13.82 8.34
C VAL A 282 4.17 -14.25 9.60
N PRO A 283 4.20 -13.43 10.66
CA PRO A 283 4.84 -13.81 11.91
C PRO A 283 4.22 -15.07 12.51
N GLU A 284 5.05 -15.97 13.02
CA GLU A 284 4.61 -17.10 13.83
C GLU A 284 4.14 -16.62 15.20
N VAL A 285 2.94 -17.03 15.61
CA VAL A 285 2.47 -16.71 16.97
C VAL A 285 2.92 -17.81 17.91
N VAL A 286 3.88 -17.47 18.77
CA VAL A 286 4.14 -18.23 19.99
C VAL A 286 2.88 -18.12 20.86
N GLY A 287 2.21 -19.24 21.08
CA GLY A 287 0.88 -19.31 21.66
C GLY A 287 0.65 -18.46 22.92
N THR A 288 -0.61 -18.06 23.09
CA THR A 288 -1.23 -17.33 24.23
C THR A 288 -1.35 -15.81 24.11
N ALA A 289 -2.06 -15.31 23.10
CA ALA A 289 -2.82 -14.06 23.28
C ALA A 289 -4.05 -14.03 22.36
N GLN A 290 -5.23 -14.10 22.96
CA GLN A 290 -6.53 -13.82 22.33
C GLN A 290 -6.69 -12.32 22.00
N THR A 291 -5.69 -11.68 21.40
CA THR A 291 -5.82 -10.28 21.02
C THR A 291 -6.34 -10.21 19.60
N PHE A 292 -7.66 -10.05 19.49
CA PHE A 292 -8.36 -9.54 18.31
C PHE A 292 -7.79 -8.17 17.96
N ALA A 293 -6.66 -8.13 17.27
CA ALA A 293 -6.10 -6.92 16.72
C ALA A 293 -6.39 -6.94 15.22
N SER A 294 -7.30 -6.04 14.82
CA SER A 294 -7.51 -5.54 13.47
C SER A 294 -6.25 -5.67 12.63
N PHE A 295 -6.35 -6.39 11.50
CA PHE A 295 -5.34 -6.61 10.46
C PHE A 295 -4.02 -5.84 10.68
N ASN A 296 -3.14 -6.39 11.51
CA ASN A 296 -1.86 -5.71 11.78
C ASN A 296 -0.91 -6.07 10.64
N ILE A 297 -0.92 -5.27 9.57
CA ILE A 297 0.05 -5.37 8.45
C ILE A 297 1.48 -5.19 8.95
N ARG A 298 1.65 -4.64 10.16
CA ARG A 298 2.93 -4.54 10.85
C ARG A 298 3.51 -5.93 11.10
N GLY A 299 4.60 -6.22 10.41
CA GLY A 299 5.34 -7.48 10.52
C GLY A 299 5.11 -8.46 9.38
N MET A 300 4.28 -8.13 8.37
CA MET A 300 4.21 -8.94 7.16
C MET A 300 5.42 -8.67 6.26
N LEU A 301 5.90 -9.71 5.58
CA LEU A 301 6.88 -9.59 4.51
C LEU A 301 6.30 -10.11 3.20
N PHE A 302 6.75 -9.56 2.10
CA PHE A 302 6.33 -9.88 0.76
C PHE A 302 7.55 -10.31 -0.05
N LEU A 303 7.53 -11.53 -0.54
CA LEU A 303 8.48 -12.03 -1.52
C LEU A 303 7.88 -11.80 -2.91
N THR A 304 8.46 -10.84 -3.63
CA THR A 304 8.12 -10.58 -5.03
C THR A 304 8.86 -11.56 -5.93
N LEU A 305 8.12 -12.21 -6.82
CA LEU A 305 8.62 -13.13 -7.82
C LEU A 305 8.41 -12.52 -9.22
N CYS A 306 9.39 -12.65 -10.10
CA CYS A 306 9.27 -12.28 -11.50
C CYS A 306 9.34 -13.53 -12.40
N ARG A 307 8.55 -13.51 -13.48
CA ARG A 307 8.49 -14.60 -14.45
C ARG A 307 9.51 -14.41 -15.56
N TYR A 308 10.21 -15.48 -15.90
CA TYR A 308 11.19 -15.51 -16.97
C TYR A 308 10.59 -16.01 -18.30
N PRO A 309 11.24 -15.76 -19.45
CA PRO A 309 10.76 -16.23 -20.76
C PRO A 309 10.63 -17.75 -20.89
N ASP A 310 11.37 -18.50 -20.07
CA ASP A 310 11.27 -19.98 -19.99
C ASP A 310 10.04 -20.45 -19.19
N GLY A 311 9.25 -19.51 -18.67
CA GLY A 311 8.05 -19.76 -17.87
C GLY A 311 8.30 -19.96 -16.38
N SER A 312 9.57 -20.01 -15.95
CA SER A 312 9.95 -20.16 -14.55
C SER A 312 9.79 -18.86 -13.76
N TRP A 313 9.60 -18.98 -12.44
CA TRP A 313 9.61 -17.85 -11.51
C TRP A 313 10.92 -17.77 -10.74
N ARG A 314 11.31 -16.55 -10.36
CA ARG A 314 12.47 -16.31 -9.50
C ARG A 314 12.18 -15.20 -8.48
N ALA A 315 12.76 -15.31 -7.30
CA ALA A 315 12.73 -14.29 -6.26
C ALA A 315 13.43 -13.02 -6.73
N TRP A 316 12.68 -11.92 -6.80
CA TRP A 316 13.17 -10.61 -7.21
C TRP A 316 13.49 -9.72 -6.02
N GLY A 317 12.65 -9.73 -4.97
CA GLY A 317 12.87 -8.93 -3.78
C GLY A 317 12.06 -9.41 -2.59
N LEU A 318 12.56 -9.13 -1.39
CA LEU A 318 11.90 -9.40 -0.11
C LEU A 318 11.80 -8.10 0.69
N GLY A 319 10.61 -7.75 1.17
CA GLY A 319 10.46 -6.53 1.96
C GLY A 319 9.08 -6.38 2.61
N PRO A 320 8.88 -5.31 3.39
CA PRO A 320 7.64 -5.08 4.14
C PRO A 320 6.47 -4.60 3.27
N ARG A 321 6.70 -4.33 1.98
CA ARG A 321 5.69 -3.84 1.03
C ARG A 321 5.87 -4.49 -0.32
N MET A 322 4.77 -4.59 -1.07
CA MET A 322 4.84 -4.89 -2.48
C MET A 322 5.43 -3.69 -3.23
N VAL A 323 6.11 -3.95 -4.34
CA VAL A 323 6.63 -2.92 -5.24
C VAL A 323 5.80 -2.86 -6.51
N SER A 324 5.83 -1.71 -7.19
CA SER A 324 5.15 -1.56 -8.48
C SER A 324 5.79 -2.47 -9.54
N ALA A 325 5.01 -2.94 -10.52
CA ALA A 325 5.57 -3.76 -11.58
C ALA A 325 6.65 -3.05 -12.41
N ARG A 326 6.52 -1.73 -12.55
CA ARG A 326 7.52 -0.88 -13.20
C ARG A 326 8.90 -1.02 -12.53
N THR A 327 8.95 -1.12 -11.21
CA THR A 327 10.20 -1.27 -10.45
C THR A 327 10.83 -2.64 -10.65
N VAL A 328 10.00 -3.68 -10.79
CA VAL A 328 10.48 -5.07 -10.96
C VAL A 328 11.04 -5.31 -12.36
N LEU A 329 10.44 -4.68 -13.38
CA LEU A 329 10.73 -4.92 -14.79
C LEU A 329 11.66 -3.88 -15.43
N SER A 330 12.18 -2.92 -14.64
CA SER A 330 13.12 -1.87 -15.11
C SER A 330 14.56 -2.35 -15.13
#